data_AF-A0A9N9MDU4-F1
#
_entry.id   AF-A0A9N9MDU4-F1
#
_cell.length_a   1.000
_cell.length_b   1.000
_cell.length_c   1.000
_cell.angle_alpha   90.00
_cell.angle_beta   90.00
_cell.angle_gamma   90.00
#
_symmetry.space_group_name_H-M   'P 1'
#
loop_
_entity.id
_entity.type
_entity.pdbx_description
1 polymer ?
#
loop_
_entity_poly.entity_id
_entity_poly.type
_entity_poly.pdbx_seq_one_letter_code
_entity_poly.pdbx_strand_id
1 'polypeptide(L)'
;MPQNTLNVDSVIKKLTGPEVHNGKKTKMINLPESDIKALCQKAIQIFHSQPMLLELEAPIKVAGDIHGQFGDLLKLFQFGGFPPDANYLFLGDYVDRGKQSLETMCLLLAYKIKYPENFFLLRGNHESAQVCKIYGFFDECKRRYSTKLFKIFTDVFNVLPVAAIIDDKIFCCHGGLSPDLLHIGQIRSIQRPCDVPIEGLLCDLLWSDPSPDMGWTENDRGVSFAFGPDVVNKFLQKHDFDLICRGHQVVEDGYEFFAQRKLITIFSAPNYCGTFDNAGALMSINEDLLCSFQFLSDSGMISKKTVVVPNEAKKEHLLMVHKKKYLKSLQCSFKVARIAEVAPLILVPNCFIQKAYLRPMRFQTGGSVLAGKLALDRGWSINIGGGFHHCSASKGGGFCVYADISLLIHFLFYHFPKQVQKVMIVDLDAHQGNGYETDFKDNDSVYIMDVYNKWIYPKDASAKEAIRKNVPIDFYTDDENYLSIVKKYRNFIDALKEFSPDLLVYNAGTDVLVGDRLGGLSLTEQGIIVRDEFVFQQAISRKIPIVMLTSGGYQKKTARIIANSILNLYELGLIHNSQEYYF
;
A
#
# COMPACT_ATOMS: atom_id res chain seq x y z
N MET A 1 54.29 -7.41 -3.13
CA MET A 1 53.17 -8.32 -3.41
C MET A 1 52.18 -7.58 -4.29
N PRO A 2 51.62 -8.17 -5.35
CA PRO A 2 50.68 -7.46 -6.21
C PRO A 2 49.47 -7.03 -5.37
N GLN A 3 49.13 -5.74 -5.41
CA GLN A 3 47.88 -5.22 -4.83
C GLN A 3 46.74 -6.00 -5.47
N ASN A 4 46.10 -6.89 -4.70
CA ASN A 4 44.93 -7.63 -5.16
C ASN A 4 43.81 -6.60 -5.38
N THR A 5 43.64 -6.15 -6.63
CA THR A 5 42.62 -5.17 -7.00
C THR A 5 41.25 -5.80 -6.81
N LEU A 6 40.52 -5.35 -5.78
CA LEU A 6 39.14 -5.76 -5.51
C LEU A 6 38.27 -5.60 -6.76
N ASN A 7 37.71 -6.71 -7.22
CA ASN A 7 36.72 -6.73 -8.28
C ASN A 7 35.31 -6.71 -7.67
N VAL A 8 34.71 -5.52 -7.58
CA VAL A 8 33.40 -5.30 -6.98
C VAL A 8 32.28 -6.01 -7.75
N ASP A 9 32.38 -6.08 -9.08
CA ASP A 9 31.38 -6.76 -9.91
C ASP A 9 31.34 -8.27 -9.62
N SER A 10 32.50 -8.88 -9.36
CA SER A 10 32.60 -10.27 -8.93
C SER A 10 31.95 -10.49 -7.56
N VAL A 11 32.11 -9.55 -6.62
CA VAL A 11 31.44 -9.61 -5.31
C VAL A 11 29.93 -9.53 -5.47
N ILE A 12 29.42 -8.54 -6.20
CA ILE A 12 27.99 -8.36 -6.44
C ILE A 12 27.42 -9.63 -7.07
N LYS A 13 28.05 -10.14 -8.15
CA LYS A 13 27.60 -11.35 -8.84
C LYS A 13 27.55 -12.57 -7.92
N LYS A 14 28.51 -12.74 -7.02
CA LYS A 14 28.49 -13.86 -6.03
C LYS A 14 27.37 -13.72 -5.00
N LEU A 15 26.98 -12.49 -4.66
CA LEU A 15 25.95 -12.19 -3.67
C LEU A 15 24.54 -12.12 -4.27
N THR A 16 24.40 -11.90 -5.58
CA THR A 16 23.08 -11.81 -6.26
C THR A 16 22.83 -12.91 -7.28
N GLY A 17 23.81 -13.78 -7.53
CA GLY A 17 23.74 -14.84 -8.52
C GLY A 17 22.67 -15.90 -8.22
N PRO A 18 22.27 -16.69 -9.23
CA PRO A 18 21.23 -17.71 -9.08
C PRO A 18 21.57 -18.78 -8.03
N GLU A 19 22.86 -19.02 -7.79
CA GLU A 19 23.38 -19.95 -6.79
C GLU A 19 23.16 -19.52 -5.32
N VAL A 20 22.68 -18.30 -5.10
CA VAL A 20 22.30 -17.78 -3.79
C VAL A 20 20.92 -18.29 -3.35
N HIS A 21 20.05 -18.63 -4.31
CA HIS A 21 18.67 -19.06 -4.07
C HIS A 21 18.51 -20.57 -4.27
N ASN A 22 18.15 -21.30 -3.21
CA ASN A 22 17.74 -22.71 -3.30
C ASN A 22 16.26 -22.87 -2.93
N GLY A 23 15.37 -22.22 -3.68
CA GLY A 23 13.95 -22.13 -3.34
C GLY A 23 13.69 -21.21 -2.15
N LYS A 24 13.14 -21.73 -1.04
CA LYS A 24 12.67 -20.93 0.11
C LYS A 24 13.76 -20.35 1.03
N LYS A 25 15.05 -20.68 0.84
CA LYS A 25 16.16 -20.24 1.71
C LYS A 25 17.36 -19.72 0.91
N THR A 26 17.99 -18.68 1.43
CA THR A 26 19.27 -18.15 0.93
C THR A 26 20.45 -18.97 1.45
N LYS A 27 21.42 -19.24 0.58
CA LYS A 27 22.67 -19.92 0.95
C LYS A 27 23.63 -18.93 1.61
N MET A 28 24.43 -19.42 2.55
CA MET A 28 25.57 -18.67 3.10
C MET A 28 26.64 -18.49 2.01
N ILE A 29 27.12 -17.27 1.82
CA ILE A 29 28.13 -16.93 0.82
C ILE A 29 29.43 -16.58 1.53
N ASN A 30 30.48 -17.36 1.26
CA ASN A 30 31.80 -17.12 1.84
C ASN A 30 32.64 -16.32 0.85
N LEU A 31 32.79 -15.02 1.12
CA LEU A 31 33.74 -14.15 0.44
C LEU A 31 35.13 -14.30 1.06
N PRO A 32 36.22 -14.21 0.28
CA PRO A 32 37.56 -14.15 0.87
C PRO A 32 37.66 -12.97 1.84
N GLU A 33 38.24 -13.20 3.04
CA GLU A 33 38.38 -12.14 4.04
C GLU A 33 39.18 -10.94 3.51
N SER A 34 40.13 -11.16 2.59
CA SER A 34 40.84 -10.09 1.88
C SER A 34 39.92 -9.18 1.07
N ASP A 35 38.90 -9.75 0.42
CA ASP A 35 37.96 -9.02 -0.41
C ASP A 35 37.03 -8.19 0.46
N ILE A 36 36.56 -8.75 1.59
CA ILE A 36 35.75 -8.02 2.58
C ILE A 36 36.55 -6.85 3.16
N LYS A 37 37.82 -7.05 3.53
CA LYS A 37 38.68 -5.97 4.02
C LYS A 37 38.87 -4.87 2.99
N ALA A 38 39.07 -5.24 1.72
CA ALA A 38 39.19 -4.28 0.64
C ALA A 38 37.88 -3.52 0.38
N LEU A 39 36.71 -4.17 0.50
CA LEU A 39 35.40 -3.52 0.41
C LEU A 39 35.28 -2.46 1.50
N CYS A 40 35.54 -2.82 2.77
CA CYS A 40 35.49 -1.89 3.89
C CYS A 40 36.42 -0.68 3.68
N GLN A 41 37.67 -0.91 3.26
CA GLN A 41 38.63 0.17 3.01
C GLN A 41 38.18 1.13 1.90
N LYS A 42 37.66 0.61 0.79
CA LYS A 42 37.14 1.46 -0.30
C LYS A 42 35.89 2.21 0.12
N ALA A 43 34.97 1.57 0.84
CA ALA A 43 33.77 2.22 1.34
C ALA A 43 34.11 3.38 2.29
N ILE A 44 35.07 3.19 3.20
CA ILE A 44 35.55 4.26 4.11
C ILE A 44 36.02 5.49 3.33
N GLN A 45 36.77 5.31 2.24
CA GLN A 45 37.22 6.41 1.39
C GLN A 45 36.05 7.18 0.79
N ILE A 46 35.03 6.47 0.28
CA ILE A 46 33.84 7.09 -0.32
C ILE A 46 33.01 7.83 0.72
N PHE A 47 32.80 7.23 1.90
CA PHE A 47 32.06 7.91 2.96
C PHE A 47 32.78 9.18 3.42
N HIS A 48 34.11 9.17 3.54
CA HIS A 48 34.88 10.38 3.84
C HIS A 48 34.77 11.46 2.76
N SER A 49 34.65 11.09 1.48
CA SER A 49 34.49 12.07 0.40
C SER A 49 33.09 12.67 0.32
N GLN A 50 32.09 12.04 0.93
CA GLN A 50 30.70 12.52 0.96
C GLN A 50 30.38 13.20 2.30
N PRO A 51 29.40 14.12 2.38
CA PRO A 51 29.10 14.85 3.61
C PRO A 51 28.45 13.96 4.69
N MET A 52 28.56 14.40 5.96
CA MET A 52 27.91 13.74 7.11
C MET A 52 26.38 13.83 7.09
N LEU A 53 25.89 14.94 6.54
CA LEU A 53 24.50 15.16 6.18
C LEU A 53 24.43 15.13 4.65
N LEU A 54 23.81 14.10 4.09
CA LEU A 54 23.66 13.95 2.65
C LEU A 54 22.60 14.91 2.10
N GLU A 55 22.83 15.41 0.90
CA GLU A 55 21.85 16.17 0.12
C GLU A 55 21.59 15.37 -1.14
N LEU A 56 20.34 14.94 -1.32
CA LEU A 56 19.92 13.97 -2.32
C LEU A 56 18.75 14.52 -3.12
N GLU A 57 18.54 13.97 -4.32
CA GLU A 57 17.45 14.36 -5.21
C GLU A 57 16.58 13.14 -5.54
N ALA A 58 15.28 13.37 -5.70
CA ALA A 58 14.38 12.37 -6.27
C ALA A 58 14.62 12.21 -7.80
N PRO A 59 14.27 11.08 -8.41
CA PRO A 59 13.60 9.92 -7.85
C PRO A 59 14.52 9.04 -7.00
N ILE A 60 14.03 8.59 -5.84
CA ILE A 60 14.79 7.75 -4.90
C ILE A 60 13.87 6.81 -4.12
N LYS A 61 14.38 5.63 -3.78
CA LYS A 61 13.69 4.66 -2.93
C LYS A 61 14.34 4.63 -1.55
N VAL A 62 13.52 4.68 -0.51
CA VAL A 62 13.96 4.70 0.89
C VAL A 62 13.59 3.39 1.57
N ALA A 63 14.60 2.70 2.09
CA ALA A 63 14.48 1.45 2.85
C ALA A 63 14.86 1.68 4.32
N GLY A 64 14.10 1.09 5.23
CA GLY A 64 14.40 1.05 6.66
C GLY A 64 15.33 -0.11 7.02
N ASP A 65 15.10 -0.67 8.19
CA ASP A 65 15.90 -1.71 8.83
C ASP A 65 15.89 -3.02 8.03
N ILE A 66 17.04 -3.71 7.99
CA ILE A 66 17.23 -4.99 7.27
C ILE A 66 17.69 -6.10 8.22
N HIS A 67 18.51 -5.77 9.23
CA HIS A 67 18.94 -6.68 10.30
C HIS A 67 19.39 -8.06 9.82
N GLY A 68 20.29 -8.11 8.83
CA GLY A 68 20.86 -9.35 8.33
C GLY A 68 19.85 -10.32 7.69
N GLN A 69 18.63 -9.88 7.33
CA GLN A 69 17.66 -10.64 6.54
C GLN A 69 18.01 -10.58 5.05
N PHE A 70 19.17 -11.14 4.70
CA PHE A 70 19.74 -11.04 3.35
C PHE A 70 18.81 -11.49 2.23
N GLY A 71 18.04 -12.56 2.44
CA GLY A 71 17.08 -13.04 1.45
C GLY A 71 15.95 -12.04 1.17
N ASP A 72 15.54 -11.27 2.17
CA ASP A 72 14.52 -10.25 2.00
C ASP A 72 15.11 -8.97 1.41
N LEU A 73 16.38 -8.64 1.68
CA LEU A 73 17.09 -7.60 0.94
C LEU A 73 17.14 -7.88 -0.57
N LEU A 74 17.40 -9.13 -0.97
CA LEU A 74 17.39 -9.51 -2.39
C LEU A 74 16.00 -9.36 -3.00
N LYS A 75 14.94 -9.74 -2.27
CA LYS A 75 13.55 -9.51 -2.71
C LYS A 75 13.23 -8.02 -2.82
N LEU A 76 13.70 -7.20 -1.88
CA LEU A 76 13.54 -5.75 -1.91
C LEU A 76 14.15 -5.15 -3.19
N PHE A 77 15.30 -5.63 -3.64
CA PHE A 77 15.87 -5.22 -4.94
C PHE A 77 15.16 -5.83 -6.15
N GLN A 78 14.66 -7.07 -6.06
CA GLN A 78 13.82 -7.65 -7.12
C GLN A 78 12.53 -6.83 -7.32
N PHE A 79 11.99 -6.32 -6.23
CA PHE A 79 10.78 -5.50 -6.18
C PHE A 79 11.03 -4.07 -6.64
N GLY A 80 12.05 -3.42 -6.07
CA GLY A 80 12.34 -2.01 -6.30
C GLY A 80 13.22 -1.71 -7.52
N GLY A 81 13.83 -2.73 -8.14
CA GLY A 81 14.86 -2.60 -9.17
C GLY A 81 16.27 -2.72 -8.60
N PHE A 82 17.14 -3.52 -9.22
CA PHE A 82 18.53 -3.64 -8.76
C PHE A 82 19.31 -2.37 -9.12
N PRO A 83 20.22 -1.87 -8.26
CA PRO A 83 21.09 -0.76 -8.63
C PRO A 83 21.90 -1.06 -9.93
N PRO A 84 21.94 -0.13 -10.91
CA PRO A 84 21.54 1.27 -10.82
C PRO A 84 20.14 1.58 -11.39
N ASP A 85 19.26 0.59 -11.59
CA ASP A 85 17.93 0.78 -12.16
C ASP A 85 17.04 1.68 -11.28
N ALA A 86 17.36 1.80 -9.99
CA ALA A 86 16.77 2.76 -9.06
C ALA A 86 17.84 3.33 -8.11
N ASN A 87 17.64 4.58 -7.68
CA ASN A 87 18.42 5.20 -6.62
C ASN A 87 17.91 4.73 -5.25
N TYR A 88 18.82 4.53 -4.29
CA TYR A 88 18.48 4.03 -2.97
C TYR A 88 19.07 4.85 -1.83
N LEU A 89 18.28 5.08 -0.80
CA LEU A 89 18.70 5.52 0.53
C LEU A 89 18.28 4.46 1.55
N PHE A 90 19.23 3.91 2.30
CA PHE A 90 18.93 3.05 3.43
C PHE A 90 19.12 3.79 4.75
N LEU A 91 18.16 3.66 5.68
CA LEU A 91 18.11 4.45 6.90
C LEU A 91 19.01 3.93 8.04
N GLY A 92 19.46 2.68 7.99
CA GLY A 92 20.33 2.10 9.02
C GLY A 92 19.96 0.65 9.34
N ASP A 93 20.59 0.11 10.38
CA ASP A 93 20.29 -1.20 10.97
C ASP A 93 20.37 -2.35 9.95
N TYR A 94 21.57 -2.51 9.41
CA TYR A 94 21.90 -3.51 8.40
C TYR A 94 22.26 -4.86 9.00
N VAL A 95 22.82 -4.84 10.21
CA VAL A 95 23.39 -6.00 10.90
C VAL A 95 22.61 -6.35 12.16
N ASP A 96 23.06 -7.40 12.84
CA ASP A 96 22.47 -8.00 14.05
C ASP A 96 21.11 -8.68 13.81
N ARG A 97 20.68 -9.47 14.81
CA ARG A 97 19.38 -10.16 14.91
C ARG A 97 19.12 -11.23 13.87
N GLY A 98 19.27 -10.93 12.58
CA GLY A 98 19.16 -11.89 11.49
C GLY A 98 20.40 -12.75 11.31
N LYS A 99 20.33 -13.64 10.32
CA LYS A 99 21.27 -14.77 10.16
C LYS A 99 22.46 -14.48 9.23
N GLN A 100 22.36 -13.43 8.42
CA GLN A 100 23.27 -13.16 7.29
C GLN A 100 23.66 -11.68 7.22
N SER A 101 24.15 -11.13 8.33
CA SER A 101 24.57 -9.72 8.41
C SER A 101 25.81 -9.46 7.56
N LEU A 102 26.73 -10.43 7.46
CA LEU A 102 27.93 -10.29 6.63
C LEU A 102 27.58 -10.16 5.14
N GLU A 103 26.69 -11.01 4.61
CA GLU A 103 26.23 -10.91 3.22
C GLU A 103 25.49 -9.59 2.96
N THR A 104 24.59 -9.22 3.88
CA THR A 104 23.83 -7.97 3.82
C THR A 104 24.76 -6.77 3.72
N MET A 105 25.67 -6.62 4.70
CA MET A 105 26.59 -5.49 4.73
C MET A 105 27.56 -5.51 3.53
N CYS A 106 28.08 -6.67 3.14
CA CYS A 106 28.98 -6.76 1.99
C CYS A 106 28.30 -6.34 0.68
N LEU A 107 27.03 -6.71 0.47
CA LEU A 107 26.28 -6.32 -0.73
C LEU A 107 26.03 -4.82 -0.76
N LEU A 108 25.58 -4.25 0.37
CA LEU A 108 25.33 -2.81 0.50
C LEU A 108 26.62 -2.00 0.27
N LEU A 109 27.76 -2.42 0.83
CA LEU A 109 29.06 -1.78 0.58
C LEU A 109 29.51 -1.92 -0.87
N ALA A 110 29.30 -3.09 -1.49
CA ALA A 110 29.65 -3.30 -2.89
C ALA A 110 28.85 -2.37 -3.81
N TYR A 111 27.54 -2.20 -3.56
CA TYR A 111 26.73 -1.22 -4.29
C TYR A 111 27.14 0.22 -4.00
N LYS A 112 27.49 0.56 -2.75
CA LYS A 112 28.02 1.90 -2.44
C LYS A 112 29.29 2.21 -3.22
N ILE A 113 30.18 1.23 -3.37
CA ILE A 113 31.41 1.40 -4.14
C ILE A 113 31.14 1.49 -5.64
N LYS A 114 30.20 0.69 -6.15
CA LYS A 114 29.88 0.63 -7.58
C LYS A 114 29.11 1.86 -8.05
N TYR A 115 28.20 2.37 -7.22
CA TYR A 115 27.26 3.44 -7.54
C TYR A 115 27.25 4.52 -6.44
N PRO A 116 28.38 5.21 -6.20
CA PRO A 116 28.53 6.11 -5.05
C PRO A 116 27.54 7.27 -5.03
N GLU A 117 27.05 7.70 -6.20
CA GLU A 117 26.13 8.82 -6.38
C GLU A 117 24.65 8.39 -6.61
N ASN A 118 24.35 7.09 -6.53
CA ASN A 118 23.00 6.54 -6.68
C ASN A 118 22.59 5.63 -5.52
N PHE A 119 23.53 5.28 -4.63
CA PHE A 119 23.32 4.34 -3.54
C PHE A 119 23.87 4.92 -2.23
N PHE A 120 23.01 5.13 -1.25
CA PHE A 120 23.31 5.86 -0.02
C PHE A 120 22.93 5.03 1.21
N LEU A 121 23.79 5.08 2.23
CA LEU A 121 23.66 4.31 3.46
C LEU A 121 23.83 5.27 4.63
N LEU A 122 22.80 5.41 5.46
CA LEU A 122 22.88 6.11 6.74
C LEU A 122 23.31 5.17 7.87
N ARG A 123 23.75 5.74 8.97
CA ARG A 123 24.07 4.99 10.18
C ARG A 123 22.79 4.68 10.95
N GLY A 124 22.58 3.43 11.33
CA GLY A 124 21.62 3.04 12.36
C GLY A 124 22.28 2.87 13.73
N ASN A 125 21.49 2.59 14.76
CA ASN A 125 22.03 2.37 16.10
C ASN A 125 22.79 1.03 16.21
N HIS A 126 22.46 0.06 15.36
CA HIS A 126 23.17 -1.22 15.27
C HIS A 126 24.55 -1.12 14.61
N GLU A 127 24.81 -0.07 13.83
CA GLU A 127 26.15 0.24 13.31
C GLU A 127 27.03 0.91 14.39
N SER A 128 27.13 0.25 15.54
CA SER A 128 27.98 0.63 16.68
C SER A 128 28.61 -0.61 17.31
N ALA A 129 29.84 -0.46 17.82
CA ALA A 129 30.58 -1.58 18.37
C ALA A 129 29.92 -2.20 19.61
N GLN A 130 29.21 -1.39 20.40
CA GLN A 130 28.56 -1.81 21.63
C GLN A 130 27.33 -2.67 21.34
N VAL A 131 26.46 -2.22 20.43
CA VAL A 131 25.22 -2.93 20.06
C VAL A 131 25.54 -4.24 19.34
N CYS A 132 26.46 -4.20 18.36
CA CYS A 132 26.88 -5.39 17.61
C CYS A 132 27.45 -6.53 18.48
N LYS A 133 28.06 -6.21 19.63
CA LYS A 133 28.62 -7.20 20.56
C LYS A 133 27.53 -7.99 21.29
N ILE A 134 26.34 -7.42 21.41
CA ILE A 134 25.22 -8.00 22.16
C ILE A 134 24.25 -8.71 21.20
N TYR A 135 24.01 -8.13 20.02
CA TYR A 135 22.89 -8.54 19.17
C TYR A 135 23.26 -9.38 17.94
N GLY A 136 24.53 -9.77 17.79
CA GLY A 136 24.93 -10.95 17.03
C GLY A 136 26.00 -10.75 15.96
N PHE A 137 26.25 -9.54 15.46
CA PHE A 137 27.18 -9.30 14.37
C PHE A 137 28.64 -9.58 14.76
N PHE A 138 29.02 -9.26 16.00
CA PHE A 138 30.32 -9.63 16.54
C PHE A 138 30.54 -11.15 16.50
N ASP A 139 29.55 -11.91 16.97
CA ASP A 139 29.61 -13.36 17.00
C ASP A 139 29.60 -13.96 15.59
N GLU A 140 28.85 -13.36 14.65
CA GLU A 140 28.86 -13.78 13.25
C GLU A 140 30.26 -13.60 12.62
N CYS A 141 30.88 -12.43 12.81
CA CYS A 141 32.24 -12.14 12.35
C CYS A 141 33.26 -13.09 12.98
N LYS A 142 33.21 -13.27 14.31
CA LYS A 142 34.12 -14.14 15.06
C LYS A 142 34.01 -15.60 14.61
N ARG A 143 32.79 -16.09 14.38
CA ARG A 143 32.52 -17.48 13.99
C ARG A 143 32.93 -17.77 12.55
N ARG A 144 32.70 -16.84 11.61
CA ARG A 144 32.92 -17.07 10.18
C ARG A 144 34.30 -16.62 9.69
N TYR A 145 34.90 -15.63 10.35
CA TYR A 145 36.17 -15.03 9.95
C TYR A 145 37.03 -14.74 11.18
N SER A 146 37.07 -13.50 11.65
CA SER A 146 37.94 -13.07 12.75
C SER A 146 37.36 -11.88 13.52
N THR A 147 37.79 -11.72 14.77
CA THR A 147 37.50 -10.51 15.56
C THR A 147 38.20 -9.27 14.99
N LYS A 148 39.26 -9.44 14.19
CA LYS A 148 39.91 -8.35 13.45
C LYS A 148 38.99 -7.84 12.33
N LEU A 149 38.26 -8.72 11.65
CA LEU A 149 37.29 -8.32 10.64
C LEU A 149 36.16 -7.48 11.25
N PHE A 150 35.67 -7.86 12.43
CA PHE A 150 34.67 -7.06 13.16
C PHE A 150 35.15 -5.62 13.42
N LYS A 151 36.40 -5.45 13.89
CA LYS A 151 36.98 -4.11 14.08
C LYS A 151 37.00 -3.29 12.78
N ILE A 152 37.31 -3.93 11.66
CA ILE A 152 37.32 -3.26 10.34
C ILE A 152 35.90 -2.84 9.92
N PHE A 153 34.86 -3.63 10.22
CA PHE A 153 33.48 -3.17 10.03
C PHE A 153 33.12 -2.01 10.97
N THR A 154 33.58 -2.03 12.23
CA THR A 154 33.41 -0.89 13.14
C THR A 154 34.04 0.38 12.57
N ASP A 155 35.21 0.29 11.92
CA ASP A 155 35.84 1.44 11.26
C ASP A 155 34.96 2.00 10.12
N VAL A 156 34.27 1.13 9.38
CA VAL A 156 33.27 1.54 8.37
C VAL A 156 32.08 2.24 9.04
N PHE A 157 31.53 1.64 10.09
CA PHE A 157 30.36 2.17 10.79
C PHE A 157 30.62 3.57 11.36
N ASN A 158 31.82 3.80 11.88
CA ASN A 158 32.22 5.08 12.45
C ASN A 158 32.33 6.23 11.43
N VAL A 159 32.29 5.94 10.12
CA VAL A 159 32.35 6.95 9.06
C VAL A 159 31.04 7.07 8.27
N LEU A 160 29.99 6.33 8.62
CA LEU A 160 28.69 6.46 7.97
C LEU A 160 28.08 7.86 8.20
N PRO A 161 27.43 8.46 7.19
CA PRO A 161 26.60 9.65 7.39
C PRO A 161 25.38 9.30 8.26
N VAL A 162 24.80 10.28 8.95
CA VAL A 162 23.76 10.02 9.96
C VAL A 162 22.39 10.55 9.58
N ALA A 163 22.34 11.43 8.58
CA ALA A 163 21.10 11.98 8.07
C ALA A 163 21.23 12.31 6.58
N ALA A 164 20.09 12.45 5.91
CA ALA A 164 19.98 12.95 4.56
C ALA A 164 18.82 13.96 4.46
N ILE A 165 18.89 14.82 3.45
CA ILE A 165 17.79 15.68 3.02
C ILE A 165 17.52 15.37 1.56
N ILE A 166 16.27 15.06 1.21
CA ILE A 166 15.83 14.81 -0.17
C ILE A 166 15.07 16.04 -0.67
N ASP A 167 15.54 16.63 -1.78
CA ASP A 167 15.00 17.83 -2.45
C ASP A 167 14.65 18.98 -1.49
N ASP A 168 15.49 19.21 -0.48
CA ASP A 168 15.27 20.24 0.56
C ASP A 168 13.94 20.14 1.33
N LYS A 169 13.21 19.01 1.22
CA LYS A 169 11.86 18.86 1.78
C LYS A 169 11.68 17.67 2.70
N ILE A 170 12.46 16.60 2.55
CA ILE A 170 12.32 15.40 3.38
C ILE A 170 13.59 15.19 4.20
N PHE A 171 13.47 15.29 5.53
CA PHE A 171 14.57 14.99 6.45
C PHE A 171 14.58 13.49 6.79
N CYS A 172 15.71 12.82 6.56
CA CYS A 172 15.88 11.39 6.79
C CYS A 172 16.93 11.13 7.88
N CYS A 173 16.63 10.23 8.82
CA CYS A 173 17.57 9.71 9.82
C CYS A 173 17.11 8.33 10.29
N HIS A 174 17.90 7.61 11.09
CA HIS A 174 17.49 6.30 11.61
C HIS A 174 16.52 6.44 12.80
N GLY A 175 17.02 7.12 13.83
CA GLY A 175 16.37 7.49 15.07
C GLY A 175 15.29 8.54 14.82
N GLY A 176 15.42 9.70 15.42
CA GLY A 176 14.50 10.78 15.14
C GLY A 176 15.12 12.12 15.46
N LEU A 177 14.33 12.99 16.07
CA LEU A 177 14.77 14.33 16.41
C LEU A 177 15.60 14.31 17.70
N SER A 178 16.36 15.40 17.91
CA SER A 178 17.10 15.65 19.15
C SER A 178 16.70 17.00 19.75
N PRO A 179 16.60 17.13 21.09
CA PRO A 179 16.46 18.44 21.73
C PRO A 179 17.69 19.33 21.48
N ASP A 180 18.85 18.72 21.20
CA ASP A 180 20.11 19.42 20.89
C ASP A 180 20.19 19.86 19.42
N LEU A 181 19.28 19.41 18.55
CA LEU A 181 19.22 19.81 17.14
C LEU A 181 18.51 21.16 16.98
N LEU A 182 19.24 22.24 17.25
CA LEU A 182 18.79 23.61 17.09
C LEU A 182 18.89 24.10 15.64
N HIS A 183 19.83 23.59 14.85
CA HIS A 183 19.98 23.92 13.44
C HIS A 183 20.64 22.78 12.68
N ILE A 184 20.21 22.56 11.43
CA ILE A 184 20.69 21.45 10.57
C ILE A 184 22.23 21.46 10.37
N GLY A 185 22.86 22.64 10.43
CA GLY A 185 24.32 22.77 10.37
C GLY A 185 25.08 22.04 11.49
N GLN A 186 24.45 21.73 12.62
CA GLN A 186 25.08 20.94 13.68
C GLN A 186 25.42 19.53 13.21
N ILE A 187 24.57 18.92 12.38
CA ILE A 187 24.79 17.58 11.84
C ILE A 187 26.02 17.57 10.93
N ARG A 188 26.18 18.62 10.10
CA ARG A 188 27.36 18.77 9.21
C ARG A 188 28.68 18.87 9.97
N SER A 189 28.64 19.38 11.21
CA SER A 189 29.83 19.60 12.04
C SER A 189 30.30 18.34 12.77
N ILE A 190 29.51 17.26 12.81
CA ILE A 190 29.90 16.00 13.46
C ILE A 190 31.10 15.40 12.72
N GLN A 191 32.22 15.29 13.42
CA GLN A 191 33.47 14.79 12.85
C GLN A 191 33.45 13.27 12.73
N ARG A 192 34.02 12.75 11.64
CA ARG A 192 34.20 11.31 11.40
C ARG A 192 35.69 10.98 11.32
N PRO A 193 36.13 9.80 11.80
CA PRO A 193 35.34 8.74 12.42
C PRO A 193 34.87 9.10 13.84
N CYS A 194 33.67 8.68 14.23
CA CYS A 194 33.17 8.82 15.60
C CYS A 194 32.42 7.55 16.05
N ASP A 195 32.52 7.19 17.33
CA ASP A 195 31.64 6.19 17.94
C ASP A 195 30.31 6.85 18.36
N VAL A 196 29.27 6.05 18.58
CA VAL A 196 27.98 6.56 19.05
C VAL A 196 28.07 6.85 20.56
N PRO A 197 27.88 8.10 21.01
CA PRO A 197 27.88 8.44 22.43
C PRO A 197 26.64 7.89 23.13
N ILE A 198 26.66 7.87 24.46
CA ILE A 198 25.52 7.42 25.28
C ILE A 198 24.36 8.45 25.26
N GLU A 199 24.68 9.73 25.04
CA GLU A 199 23.73 10.85 25.02
C GLU A 199 24.14 11.93 24.00
N GLY A 200 23.22 12.88 23.77
CA GLY A 200 23.41 14.04 22.89
C GLY A 200 23.05 13.79 21.43
N LEU A 201 23.24 14.82 20.60
CA LEU A 201 22.77 14.88 19.21
C LEU A 201 22.97 13.59 18.39
N LEU A 202 24.17 13.00 18.38
CA LEU A 202 24.44 11.79 17.60
C LEU A 202 23.72 10.56 18.15
N CYS A 203 23.57 10.45 19.48
CA CYS A 203 22.78 9.38 20.09
C CYS A 203 21.32 9.52 19.66
N ASP A 204 20.76 10.73 19.78
CA ASP A 204 19.35 10.97 19.52
C ASP A 204 18.94 10.75 18.06
N LEU A 205 19.77 11.19 17.11
CA LEU A 205 19.54 10.93 15.67
C LEU A 205 19.47 9.44 15.33
N LEU A 206 19.96 8.56 16.20
CA LEU A 206 19.99 7.11 16.01
C LEU A 206 19.01 6.35 16.93
N TRP A 207 18.56 6.95 18.04
CA TRP A 207 17.82 6.24 19.09
C TRP A 207 16.47 6.84 19.48
N SER A 208 16.19 8.10 19.15
CA SER A 208 14.94 8.72 19.60
C SER A 208 13.72 8.16 18.86
N ASP A 209 12.56 8.20 19.50
CA ASP A 209 11.30 7.66 18.97
C ASP A 209 10.15 8.67 19.02
N PRO A 210 9.24 8.68 18.02
CA PRO A 210 8.00 9.41 18.14
C PRO A 210 7.10 8.81 19.24
N SER A 211 6.44 9.67 20.02
CA SER A 211 5.46 9.30 21.06
C SER A 211 4.16 10.08 20.87
N PRO A 212 2.98 9.52 21.22
CA PRO A 212 1.73 10.26 21.21
C PRO A 212 1.70 11.44 22.21
N ASP A 213 2.57 11.44 23.22
CA ASP A 213 2.64 12.50 24.23
C ASP A 213 3.26 13.79 23.65
N MET A 214 2.92 14.94 24.24
CA MET A 214 3.41 16.25 23.77
C MET A 214 4.80 16.57 24.33
N GLY A 215 5.63 17.26 23.56
CA GLY A 215 6.98 17.68 23.97
C GLY A 215 8.00 16.54 23.92
N TRP A 216 8.99 16.59 24.81
CA TRP A 216 10.02 15.56 24.97
C TRP A 216 9.72 14.75 26.23
N THR A 217 9.82 13.43 26.14
CA THR A 217 9.62 12.50 27.26
C THR A 217 10.77 11.51 27.35
N GLU A 218 10.82 10.75 28.45
CA GLU A 218 11.71 9.59 28.55
C GLU A 218 11.38 8.57 27.45
N ASN A 219 12.40 7.88 26.95
CA ASN A 219 12.25 6.79 25.98
C ASN A 219 12.21 5.45 26.73
N ASP A 220 11.23 4.61 26.42
CA ASP A 220 11.08 3.25 26.98
C ASP A 220 12.29 2.34 26.72
N ARG A 221 13.15 2.69 25.75
CA ARG A 221 14.41 2.00 25.48
C ARG A 221 15.48 2.25 26.55
N GLY A 222 15.29 3.24 27.42
CA GLY A 222 16.29 3.65 28.43
C GLY A 222 17.48 4.40 27.85
N VAL A 223 17.39 4.87 26.61
CA VAL A 223 18.41 5.66 25.90
C VAL A 223 17.72 6.72 25.03
N SER A 224 18.32 7.91 24.95
CA SER A 224 17.75 9.06 24.25
C SER A 224 16.35 9.46 24.77
N PHE A 225 15.54 10.10 23.94
CA PHE A 225 14.25 10.70 24.25
C PHE A 225 13.15 10.15 23.35
N ALA A 226 11.91 10.27 23.80
CA ALA A 226 10.76 10.21 22.92
C ALA A 226 10.23 11.63 22.64
N PHE A 227 9.60 11.84 21.49
CA PHE A 227 9.16 13.18 21.05
C PHE A 227 7.76 13.22 20.43
N GLY A 228 7.03 14.27 20.78
CA GLY A 228 5.64 14.46 20.43
C GLY A 228 5.36 15.02 19.04
N PRO A 229 4.08 15.05 18.64
CA PRO A 229 3.68 15.59 17.36
C PRO A 229 3.95 17.09 17.25
N ASP A 230 3.97 17.85 18.36
CA ASP A 230 4.32 19.28 18.34
C ASP A 230 5.80 19.52 18.07
N VAL A 231 6.69 18.63 18.55
CA VAL A 231 8.13 18.68 18.25
C VAL A 231 8.35 18.47 16.75
N VAL A 232 7.70 17.47 16.16
CA VAL A 232 7.71 17.23 14.70
C VAL A 232 7.25 18.48 13.94
N ASN A 233 6.09 19.04 14.32
CA ASN A 233 5.54 20.22 13.66
C ASN A 233 6.46 21.44 13.74
N LYS A 234 7.03 21.71 14.92
CA LYS A 234 7.96 22.83 15.14
C LYS A 234 9.24 22.66 14.32
N PHE A 235 9.79 21.45 14.28
CA PHE A 235 11.00 21.14 13.51
C PHE A 235 10.79 21.38 12.01
N LEU A 236 9.73 20.80 11.45
CA LEU A 236 9.40 20.96 10.03
C LEU A 236 9.17 22.42 9.66
N GLN A 237 8.38 23.15 10.47
CA GLN A 237 8.12 24.57 10.23
C GLN A 237 9.40 25.42 10.30
N LYS A 238 10.29 25.13 11.25
CA LYS A 238 11.53 25.88 11.45
C LYS A 238 12.52 25.69 10.29
N HIS A 239 12.53 24.52 9.67
CA HIS A 239 13.49 24.15 8.63
C HIS A 239 12.88 24.10 7.22
N ASP A 240 11.61 24.48 7.06
CA ASP A 240 10.86 24.44 5.80
C ASP A 240 10.82 23.05 5.13
N PHE A 241 10.73 22.01 5.96
CA PHE A 241 10.55 20.63 5.52
C PHE A 241 9.08 20.23 5.53
N ASP A 242 8.73 19.27 4.70
CA ASP A 242 7.38 18.71 4.59
C ASP A 242 7.23 17.39 5.36
N LEU A 243 8.31 16.61 5.48
CA LEU A 243 8.28 15.25 6.02
C LEU A 243 9.57 14.88 6.76
N ILE A 244 9.42 14.13 7.86
CA ILE A 244 10.50 13.35 8.48
C ILE A 244 10.33 11.89 8.07
N CYS A 245 11.39 11.25 7.59
CA CYS A 245 11.41 9.83 7.22
C CYS A 245 12.44 9.08 8.09
N ARG A 246 12.01 8.04 8.82
CA ARG A 246 12.85 7.35 9.80
C ARG A 246 12.68 5.83 9.85
N GLY A 247 13.57 5.12 10.54
CA GLY A 247 13.60 3.65 10.68
C GLY A 247 13.27 3.14 12.09
N HIS A 248 14.03 2.17 12.61
CA HIS A 248 14.24 1.82 14.03
C HIS A 248 13.07 1.18 14.81
N GLN A 249 11.82 1.38 14.38
CA GLN A 249 10.62 0.79 15.01
C GLN A 249 9.94 -0.18 14.05
N VAL A 250 9.70 -1.40 14.52
CA VAL A 250 8.87 -2.39 13.82
C VAL A 250 7.45 -1.87 13.77
N VAL A 251 6.87 -1.82 12.57
CA VAL A 251 5.50 -1.36 12.31
C VAL A 251 4.77 -2.41 11.45
N GLU A 252 3.48 -2.63 11.71
CA GLU A 252 2.70 -3.75 11.17
C GLU A 252 2.76 -3.83 9.63
N ASP A 253 2.52 -2.73 8.93
CA ASP A 253 2.49 -2.67 7.47
C ASP A 253 3.87 -2.42 6.83
N GLY A 254 4.94 -2.44 7.62
CA GLY A 254 6.28 -2.02 7.21
C GLY A 254 6.44 -0.49 7.05
N TYR A 255 5.35 0.28 7.15
CA TYR A 255 5.41 1.73 7.30
C TYR A 255 4.30 2.23 8.23
N GLU A 256 4.53 3.35 8.90
CA GLU A 256 3.51 4.00 9.75
C GLU A 256 3.64 5.52 9.71
N PHE A 257 2.51 6.22 9.59
CA PHE A 257 2.48 7.68 9.65
C PHE A 257 2.22 8.18 11.07
N PHE A 258 2.92 9.26 11.43
CA PHE A 258 2.77 9.98 12.68
C PHE A 258 2.54 11.49 12.43
N ALA A 259 2.06 12.21 13.44
CA ALA A 259 1.85 13.67 13.43
C ALA A 259 1.11 14.20 12.19
N GLN A 260 -0.04 13.59 11.83
CA GLN A 260 -0.83 13.97 10.64
C GLN A 260 -0.05 13.82 9.31
N ARG A 261 0.70 12.70 9.18
CA ARG A 261 1.52 12.35 8.01
C ARG A 261 2.76 13.23 7.80
N LYS A 262 3.21 13.90 8.86
CA LYS A 262 4.42 14.73 8.85
C LYS A 262 5.68 13.98 9.29
N LEU A 263 5.51 12.79 9.85
CA LEU A 263 6.59 11.83 10.06
C LEU A 263 6.14 10.48 9.53
N ILE A 264 7.07 9.73 8.97
CA ILE A 264 6.87 8.36 8.52
C ILE A 264 7.99 7.47 9.03
N THR A 265 7.60 6.35 9.64
CA THR A 265 8.49 5.25 10.02
C THR A 265 8.45 4.21 8.90
N ILE A 266 9.62 3.72 8.48
CA ILE A 266 9.78 2.66 7.47
C ILE A 266 10.59 1.52 8.10
N PHE A 267 10.07 0.30 7.98
CA PHE A 267 10.74 -0.92 8.40
C PHE A 267 10.73 -1.92 7.25
N SER A 268 11.91 -2.41 6.84
CA SER A 268 12.06 -3.18 5.59
C SER A 268 12.35 -4.67 5.82
N ALA A 269 12.42 -5.14 7.07
CA ALA A 269 12.59 -6.54 7.43
C ALA A 269 11.22 -7.18 7.76
N PRO A 270 10.59 -7.92 6.83
CA PRO A 270 9.32 -8.61 7.10
C PRO A 270 9.51 -9.76 8.09
N ASN A 271 8.46 -10.09 8.86
CA ASN A 271 8.47 -11.12 9.89
C ASN A 271 9.72 -11.02 10.78
N TYR A 272 9.92 -9.84 11.34
CA TYR A 272 11.17 -9.50 12.02
C TYR A 272 11.50 -10.52 13.11
N CYS A 273 12.75 -10.98 13.14
CA CYS A 273 13.24 -12.03 14.05
C CYS A 273 12.45 -13.35 14.04
N GLY A 274 11.51 -13.55 13.11
CA GLY A 274 10.58 -14.68 13.11
C GLY A 274 9.54 -14.64 14.23
N THR A 275 9.37 -13.49 14.91
CA THR A 275 8.51 -13.33 16.08
C THR A 275 7.43 -12.28 15.90
N PHE A 276 7.60 -11.37 14.95
CA PHE A 276 6.62 -10.33 14.61
C PHE A 276 5.87 -10.73 13.33
N ASP A 277 4.60 -10.37 13.21
CA ASP A 277 3.80 -10.58 12.00
C ASP A 277 3.76 -9.33 11.10
N ASN A 278 4.89 -8.61 11.03
CA ASN A 278 4.98 -7.37 10.28
C ASN A 278 5.35 -7.60 8.80
N ALA A 279 4.86 -6.74 7.93
CA ALA A 279 5.37 -6.60 6.57
C ALA A 279 6.67 -5.78 6.53
N GLY A 280 7.35 -5.81 5.39
CA GLY A 280 8.46 -4.91 5.07
C GLY A 280 8.01 -3.94 3.98
N ALA A 281 8.42 -2.68 4.07
CA ALA A 281 8.08 -1.65 3.08
C ALA A 281 9.32 -1.06 2.39
N LEU A 282 9.10 -0.53 1.19
CA LEU A 282 10.04 0.29 0.42
C LEU A 282 9.28 1.52 -0.06
N MET A 283 9.67 2.71 0.42
CA MET A 283 9.02 3.95 0.01
C MET A 283 9.66 4.47 -1.27
N SER A 284 8.88 4.67 -2.33
CA SER A 284 9.34 5.30 -3.56
C SER A 284 8.93 6.77 -3.59
N ILE A 285 9.89 7.66 -3.77
CA ILE A 285 9.71 9.11 -3.96
C ILE A 285 9.99 9.42 -5.43
N ASN A 286 9.02 9.99 -6.14
CA ASN A 286 9.20 10.42 -7.53
C ASN A 286 9.67 11.88 -7.62
N GLU A 287 9.91 12.37 -8.83
CA GLU A 287 10.35 13.76 -9.12
C GLU A 287 9.40 14.84 -8.58
N ASP A 288 8.11 14.52 -8.37
CA ASP A 288 7.12 15.44 -7.79
C ASP A 288 7.02 15.33 -6.26
N LEU A 289 7.96 14.63 -5.61
CA LEU A 289 7.97 14.29 -4.19
C LEU A 289 6.75 13.49 -3.71
N LEU A 290 6.07 12.79 -4.61
CA LEU A 290 5.00 11.87 -4.26
C LEU A 290 5.60 10.59 -3.65
N CYS A 291 5.40 10.41 -2.35
CA CYS A 291 5.73 9.18 -1.64
C CYS A 291 4.68 8.09 -1.93
N SER A 292 5.12 6.92 -2.40
CA SER A 292 4.26 5.76 -2.66
C SER A 292 4.84 4.47 -2.07
N PHE A 293 3.96 3.60 -1.59
CA PHE A 293 4.27 2.24 -1.17
C PHE A 293 3.75 1.31 -2.25
N GLN A 294 4.69 0.72 -2.99
CA GLN A 294 4.33 -0.11 -4.11
C GLN A 294 3.90 -1.49 -3.57
N PHE A 295 2.79 -2.05 -4.04
CA PHE A 295 2.36 -3.42 -3.74
C PHE A 295 1.90 -4.14 -5.01
N LEU A 296 1.07 -3.48 -5.83
CA LEU A 296 0.49 -4.04 -7.07
C LEU A 296 1.21 -3.60 -8.35
N SER A 297 1.87 -2.45 -8.34
CA SER A 297 2.67 -1.98 -9.49
C SER A 297 3.96 -2.80 -9.63
N ASP A 298 4.57 -3.14 -8.51
CA ASP A 298 5.85 -3.85 -8.45
C ASP A 298 5.68 -5.37 -8.53
N SER A 299 4.47 -5.90 -8.27
CA SER A 299 4.11 -7.26 -8.69
C SER A 299 3.95 -7.40 -10.21
N GLY A 300 4.13 -6.31 -10.98
CA GLY A 300 3.97 -6.27 -12.43
C GLY A 300 2.52 -6.35 -12.90
N MET A 301 1.55 -6.31 -11.98
CA MET A 301 0.13 -6.44 -12.29
C MET A 301 -0.52 -5.14 -12.75
N ILE A 302 -0.11 -4.03 -12.15
CA ILE A 302 -0.56 -2.69 -12.52
C ILE A 302 0.54 -2.04 -13.35
N SER A 303 0.28 -1.88 -14.65
CA SER A 303 1.09 -1.10 -15.56
C SER A 303 0.23 0.01 -16.18
N LYS A 304 0.87 0.98 -16.84
CA LYS A 304 0.14 1.97 -17.65
C LYS A 304 -0.79 1.32 -18.71
N LYS A 305 -0.57 0.04 -19.07
CA LYS A 305 -1.43 -0.70 -20.01
C LYS A 305 -2.67 -1.33 -19.36
N THR A 306 -2.60 -1.68 -18.08
CA THR A 306 -3.70 -2.33 -17.35
C THR A 306 -4.57 -1.34 -16.58
N VAL A 307 -4.07 -0.12 -16.34
CA VAL A 307 -4.86 0.99 -15.78
C VAL A 307 -5.50 1.82 -16.88
N VAL A 308 -6.79 2.10 -16.73
CA VAL A 308 -7.50 3.05 -17.61
C VAL A 308 -8.06 4.18 -16.75
N VAL A 309 -7.75 5.42 -17.13
CA VAL A 309 -8.23 6.61 -16.42
C VAL A 309 -9.62 6.98 -16.95
N PRO A 310 -10.65 7.09 -16.09
CA PRO A 310 -11.98 7.45 -16.52
C PRO A 310 -12.12 8.95 -16.78
N ASN A 311 -13.09 9.29 -17.62
CA ASN A 311 -13.55 10.67 -17.77
C ASN A 311 -14.56 11.02 -16.67
N GLU A 312 -14.59 12.29 -16.25
CA GLU A 312 -15.62 12.80 -15.33
C GLU A 312 -17.02 12.57 -15.93
N ALA A 313 -17.95 12.00 -15.15
CA ALA A 313 -19.35 11.90 -15.54
C ALA A 313 -19.95 13.30 -15.70
N LYS A 314 -20.03 13.76 -16.96
CA LYS A 314 -20.63 15.05 -17.31
C LYS A 314 -22.11 15.06 -16.98
N LYS A 315 -22.64 16.26 -16.77
CA LYS A 315 -24.06 16.50 -16.48
C LYS A 315 -25.00 15.86 -17.50
N GLU A 316 -24.62 15.86 -18.79
CA GLU A 316 -25.39 15.22 -19.86
C GLU A 316 -25.55 13.71 -19.65
N HIS A 317 -24.47 13.01 -19.27
CA HIS A 317 -24.52 11.59 -18.94
C HIS A 317 -25.31 11.35 -17.65
N LEU A 318 -25.07 12.14 -16.61
CA LEU A 318 -25.81 12.02 -15.35
C LEU A 318 -27.32 12.18 -15.55
N LEU A 319 -27.75 13.00 -16.51
CA LEU A 319 -29.16 13.21 -16.85
C LEU A 319 -29.81 12.04 -17.60
N MET A 320 -29.05 11.02 -18.02
CA MET A 320 -29.62 9.76 -18.54
C MET A 320 -30.39 9.01 -17.45
N VAL A 321 -30.01 9.21 -16.18
CA VAL A 321 -30.64 8.56 -15.02
C VAL A 321 -31.20 9.60 -14.07
N HIS A 322 -30.39 10.55 -13.62
CA HIS A 322 -30.78 11.46 -12.55
C HIS A 322 -31.79 12.52 -12.99
N LYS A 323 -32.79 12.75 -12.14
CA LYS A 323 -33.72 13.86 -12.29
C LYS A 323 -32.96 15.19 -12.17
N LYS A 324 -33.26 16.14 -13.07
CA LYS A 324 -32.72 17.52 -13.04
C LYS A 324 -32.84 18.16 -11.65
N LYS A 325 -33.95 17.92 -10.95
CA LYS A 325 -34.20 18.43 -9.60
C LYS A 325 -33.20 17.88 -8.57
N TYR A 326 -32.87 16.59 -8.65
CA TYR A 326 -31.90 15.96 -7.75
C TYR A 326 -30.50 16.52 -7.98
N LEU A 327 -30.03 16.57 -9.22
CA LEU A 327 -28.71 17.14 -9.54
C LEU A 327 -28.58 18.61 -9.11
N LYS A 328 -29.65 19.41 -9.27
CA LYS A 328 -29.69 20.79 -8.76
C LYS A 328 -29.58 20.83 -7.23
N SER A 329 -30.14 19.85 -6.52
CA SER A 329 -30.09 19.81 -5.06
C SER A 329 -28.68 19.59 -4.50
N LEU A 330 -27.76 19.01 -5.28
CA LEU A 330 -26.35 18.83 -4.90
C LEU A 330 -25.56 20.14 -4.87
N GLN A 331 -26.13 21.26 -5.32
CA GLN A 331 -25.57 22.61 -5.12
C GLN A 331 -25.75 23.12 -3.68
N CYS A 332 -26.47 22.38 -2.84
CA CYS A 332 -26.67 22.71 -1.43
C CYS A 332 -25.76 21.85 -0.54
N SER A 333 -24.82 22.49 0.17
CA SER A 333 -23.88 21.79 1.08
C SER A 333 -24.61 20.93 2.12
N PHE A 334 -25.73 21.40 2.65
CA PHE A 334 -26.55 20.64 3.59
C PHE A 334 -27.07 19.32 3.01
N LYS A 335 -27.51 19.33 1.74
CA LYS A 335 -27.99 18.12 1.07
C LYS A 335 -26.84 17.12 0.87
N VAL A 336 -25.68 17.62 0.46
CA VAL A 336 -24.49 16.77 0.25
C VAL A 336 -23.99 16.19 1.56
N ALA A 337 -23.89 16.99 2.62
CA ALA A 337 -23.48 16.54 3.95
C ALA A 337 -24.38 15.43 4.50
N ARG A 338 -25.70 15.51 4.25
CA ARG A 338 -26.65 14.46 4.65
C ARG A 338 -26.48 13.17 3.87
N ILE A 339 -26.14 13.25 2.58
CA ILE A 339 -25.88 12.05 1.75
C ILE A 339 -24.56 11.40 2.17
N ALA A 340 -23.54 12.22 2.41
CA ALA A 340 -22.21 11.80 2.82
C ALA A 340 -22.14 11.32 4.28
N GLU A 341 -23.18 11.56 5.08
CA GLU A 341 -23.22 11.30 6.53
C GLU A 341 -22.08 11.97 7.34
N VAL A 342 -21.54 13.07 6.81
CA VAL A 342 -20.46 13.85 7.44
C VAL A 342 -21.00 15.23 7.80
N ALA A 343 -21.51 15.37 9.04
CA ALA A 343 -22.10 16.61 9.54
C ALA A 343 -21.20 17.86 9.36
N PRO A 344 -19.86 17.79 9.58
CA PRO A 344 -18.98 18.94 9.34
C PRO A 344 -19.01 19.50 7.91
N LEU A 345 -19.41 18.72 6.90
CA LEU A 345 -19.51 19.21 5.52
C LEU A 345 -20.53 20.33 5.34
N ILE A 346 -21.48 20.51 6.27
CA ILE A 346 -22.45 21.61 6.22
C ILE A 346 -21.74 22.97 6.25
N LEU A 347 -20.62 23.07 6.98
CA LEU A 347 -19.85 24.30 7.16
C LEU A 347 -18.87 24.57 6.01
N VAL A 348 -18.68 23.61 5.10
CA VAL A 348 -17.74 23.74 3.99
C VAL A 348 -18.39 24.54 2.85
N PRO A 349 -17.73 25.60 2.34
CA PRO A 349 -18.27 26.36 1.22
C PRO A 349 -18.51 25.45 0.02
N ASN A 350 -19.67 25.61 -0.64
CA ASN A 350 -20.11 24.62 -1.63
C ASN A 350 -19.12 24.42 -2.78
N CYS A 351 -18.38 25.46 -3.18
CA CYS A 351 -17.33 25.34 -4.20
C CYS A 351 -16.25 24.29 -3.85
N PHE A 352 -15.87 24.18 -2.58
CA PHE A 352 -14.94 23.15 -2.12
C PHE A 352 -15.60 21.77 -2.12
N ILE A 353 -16.87 21.66 -1.72
CA ILE A 353 -17.61 20.39 -1.81
C ILE A 353 -17.73 19.92 -3.26
N GLN A 354 -18.04 20.83 -4.20
CA GLN A 354 -18.10 20.51 -5.63
C GLN A 354 -16.77 20.00 -6.15
N LYS A 355 -15.66 20.64 -5.76
CA LYS A 355 -14.31 20.35 -6.27
C LYS A 355 -13.66 19.14 -5.60
N ALA A 356 -13.75 19.01 -4.29
CA ALA A 356 -12.99 18.07 -3.47
C ALA A 356 -13.77 16.80 -3.11
N TYR A 357 -15.10 16.82 -3.15
CA TYR A 357 -15.93 15.66 -2.82
C TYR A 357 -16.73 15.18 -4.04
N LEU A 358 -17.59 16.03 -4.61
CA LEU A 358 -18.50 15.62 -5.68
C LEU A 358 -17.78 15.33 -7.01
N ARG A 359 -16.72 16.08 -7.33
CA ARG A 359 -15.95 15.84 -8.57
C ARG A 359 -15.26 14.47 -8.55
N PRO A 360 -14.50 14.07 -7.51
CA PRO A 360 -14.00 12.69 -7.39
C PRO A 360 -15.09 11.63 -7.56
N MET A 361 -16.26 11.82 -6.94
CA MET A 361 -17.37 10.87 -7.10
C MET A 361 -17.88 10.80 -8.55
N ARG A 362 -17.92 11.91 -9.29
CA ARG A 362 -18.24 11.88 -10.73
C ARG A 362 -17.21 11.15 -11.58
N PHE A 363 -15.94 11.17 -11.20
CA PHE A 363 -14.92 10.32 -11.84
C PHE A 363 -15.16 8.84 -11.56
N GLN A 364 -15.50 8.50 -10.31
CA GLN A 364 -15.85 7.13 -9.93
C GLN A 364 -17.09 6.64 -10.70
N THR A 365 -18.12 7.48 -10.83
CA THR A 365 -19.31 7.21 -11.65
C THR A 365 -18.99 7.04 -13.13
N GLY A 366 -18.16 7.92 -13.70
CA GLY A 366 -17.69 7.78 -15.08
C GLY A 366 -16.83 6.52 -15.27
N GLY A 367 -16.10 6.11 -14.23
CA GLY A 367 -15.39 4.85 -14.13
C GLY A 367 -16.29 3.64 -14.28
N SER A 368 -17.46 3.62 -13.63
CA SER A 368 -18.39 2.49 -13.75
C SER A 368 -18.91 2.34 -15.18
N VAL A 369 -19.24 3.45 -15.86
CA VAL A 369 -19.63 3.43 -17.28
C VAL A 369 -18.50 2.91 -18.17
N LEU A 370 -17.27 3.40 -17.96
CA LEU A 370 -16.09 2.94 -18.71
C LEU A 370 -15.80 1.46 -18.44
N ALA A 371 -15.94 1.01 -17.20
CA ALA A 371 -15.78 -0.39 -16.81
C ALA A 371 -16.79 -1.27 -17.56
N GLY A 372 -18.07 -0.87 -17.64
CA GLY A 372 -19.07 -1.53 -18.49
C GLY A 372 -18.60 -1.74 -19.92
N LYS A 373 -18.06 -0.70 -20.57
CA LYS A 373 -17.51 -0.81 -21.93
C LYS A 373 -16.31 -1.75 -21.98
N LEU A 374 -15.36 -1.60 -21.06
CA LEU A 374 -14.15 -2.43 -21.03
C LEU A 374 -14.47 -3.91 -20.76
N ALA A 375 -15.49 -4.20 -19.96
CA ALA A 375 -15.95 -5.57 -19.74
C ALA A 375 -16.49 -6.16 -21.04
N LEU A 376 -17.30 -5.44 -21.82
CA LEU A 376 -17.76 -5.92 -23.13
C LEU A 376 -16.57 -6.14 -24.09
N ASP A 377 -15.61 -5.22 -24.10
CA ASP A 377 -14.46 -5.28 -25.01
C ASP A 377 -13.45 -6.39 -24.61
N ARG A 378 -13.27 -6.66 -23.32
CA ARG A 378 -12.16 -7.49 -22.78
C ARG A 378 -12.61 -8.72 -22.00
N GLY A 379 -13.91 -8.88 -21.77
CA GLY A 379 -14.52 -9.91 -20.91
C GLY A 379 -14.58 -9.55 -19.43
N TRP A 380 -13.79 -8.60 -18.95
CA TRP A 380 -13.84 -8.16 -17.55
C TRP A 380 -13.33 -6.73 -17.36
N SER A 381 -13.73 -6.12 -16.25
CA SER A 381 -13.13 -4.87 -15.75
C SER A 381 -13.39 -4.69 -14.25
N ILE A 382 -12.58 -3.87 -13.59
CA ILE A 382 -12.72 -3.56 -12.16
C ILE A 382 -12.67 -2.04 -11.99
N ASN A 383 -13.68 -1.47 -11.33
CA ASN A 383 -13.68 -0.07 -10.89
C ASN A 383 -13.59 -0.02 -9.35
N ILE A 384 -12.40 0.30 -8.85
CA ILE A 384 -12.07 0.35 -7.41
C ILE A 384 -12.78 1.48 -6.64
N GLY A 385 -13.46 2.40 -7.33
CA GLY A 385 -14.21 3.49 -6.69
C GLY A 385 -15.71 3.43 -6.90
N GLY A 386 -16.23 2.44 -7.64
CA GLY A 386 -17.65 2.34 -7.94
C GLY A 386 -18.44 1.55 -6.90
N GLY A 387 -19.73 1.35 -7.17
CA GLY A 387 -20.62 0.52 -6.36
C GLY A 387 -21.57 1.33 -5.49
N PHE A 388 -22.12 2.42 -6.02
CA PHE A 388 -22.97 3.35 -5.27
C PHE A 388 -24.42 2.88 -5.20
N HIS A 389 -24.64 1.70 -4.60
CA HIS A 389 -25.94 1.01 -4.56
C HIS A 389 -27.05 1.72 -3.76
N HIS A 390 -26.73 2.76 -2.98
CA HIS A 390 -27.72 3.54 -2.23
C HIS A 390 -28.20 4.81 -2.94
N CYS A 391 -27.73 5.07 -4.16
CA CYS A 391 -28.18 6.22 -4.95
C CYS A 391 -29.10 5.78 -6.10
N SER A 392 -30.30 6.37 -6.15
CA SER A 392 -31.25 6.26 -7.25
C SER A 392 -31.25 7.52 -8.12
N ALA A 393 -32.03 7.50 -9.20
CA ALA A 393 -32.28 8.64 -10.08
C ALA A 393 -32.72 9.92 -9.34
N SER A 394 -33.30 9.80 -8.13
CA SER A 394 -33.89 10.94 -7.43
C SER A 394 -33.40 11.16 -6.00
N LYS A 395 -32.58 10.27 -5.45
CA LYS A 395 -32.15 10.31 -4.06
C LYS A 395 -30.77 9.66 -3.90
N GLY A 396 -29.91 10.27 -3.10
CA GLY A 396 -28.68 9.64 -2.60
C GLY A 396 -28.79 9.38 -1.10
N GLY A 397 -27.93 8.50 -0.58
CA GLY A 397 -27.85 8.11 0.82
C GLY A 397 -26.68 7.13 1.03
N GLY A 398 -26.33 6.81 2.27
CA GLY A 398 -25.29 5.82 2.59
C GLY A 398 -23.99 6.07 1.81
N PHE A 399 -23.48 7.30 1.85
CA PHE A 399 -22.29 7.76 1.12
C PHE A 399 -22.41 7.82 -0.42
N CYS A 400 -23.51 7.33 -1.00
CA CYS A 400 -23.73 7.24 -2.44
C CYS A 400 -24.42 8.50 -2.97
N VAL A 401 -23.69 9.30 -3.76
CA VAL A 401 -24.20 10.58 -4.30
C VAL A 401 -24.67 10.48 -5.76
N TYR A 402 -24.14 9.54 -6.53
CA TYR A 402 -24.50 9.36 -7.93
C TYR A 402 -24.86 7.90 -8.17
N ALA A 403 -25.85 7.63 -9.01
CA ALA A 403 -26.35 6.29 -9.31
C ALA A 403 -25.47 5.67 -10.41
N ASP A 404 -24.25 5.27 -10.05
CA ASP A 404 -23.25 4.81 -11.00
C ASP A 404 -23.61 3.49 -11.68
N ILE A 405 -24.17 2.53 -10.94
CA ILE A 405 -24.66 1.25 -11.46
C ILE A 405 -25.83 1.49 -12.42
N SER A 406 -26.83 2.29 -12.02
CA SER A 406 -27.94 2.66 -12.90
C SER A 406 -27.44 3.34 -14.18
N LEU A 407 -26.47 4.27 -14.06
CA LEU A 407 -25.91 4.97 -15.20
C LEU A 407 -25.15 4.04 -16.15
N LEU A 408 -24.34 3.13 -15.61
CA LEU A 408 -23.67 2.09 -16.39
C LEU A 408 -24.69 1.32 -17.23
N ILE A 409 -25.73 0.80 -16.60
CA ILE A 409 -26.71 -0.07 -17.26
C ILE A 409 -27.49 0.69 -18.33
N HIS A 410 -28.01 1.89 -18.01
CA HIS A 410 -28.71 2.73 -18.99
C HIS A 410 -27.81 3.13 -20.16
N PHE A 411 -26.53 3.40 -19.90
CA PHE A 411 -25.56 3.71 -20.94
C PHE A 411 -25.35 2.52 -21.89
N LEU A 412 -25.21 1.30 -21.34
CA LEU A 412 -25.03 0.10 -22.16
C LEU A 412 -26.26 -0.25 -22.98
N PHE A 413 -27.47 -0.20 -22.39
CA PHE A 413 -28.70 -0.41 -23.14
C PHE A 413 -28.89 0.60 -24.27
N TYR A 414 -28.49 1.86 -24.06
CA TYR A 414 -28.64 2.90 -25.07
C TYR A 414 -27.59 2.80 -26.20
N HIS A 415 -26.31 2.61 -25.84
CA HIS A 415 -25.21 2.65 -26.81
C HIS A 415 -24.83 1.29 -27.41
N PHE A 416 -25.13 0.19 -26.72
CA PHE A 416 -24.81 -1.18 -27.14
C PHE A 416 -26.04 -2.12 -27.16
N PRO A 417 -27.21 -1.69 -27.69
CA PRO A 417 -28.46 -2.47 -27.61
C PRO A 417 -28.41 -3.83 -28.32
N LYS A 418 -27.44 -4.03 -29.23
CA LYS A 418 -27.21 -5.31 -29.91
C LYS A 418 -26.36 -6.29 -29.11
N GLN A 419 -25.54 -5.79 -28.18
CA GLN A 419 -24.64 -6.60 -27.35
C GLN A 419 -25.22 -6.84 -25.95
N VAL A 420 -25.97 -5.88 -25.41
CA VAL A 420 -26.50 -5.94 -24.04
C VAL A 420 -28.00 -5.65 -24.07
N GLN A 421 -28.79 -6.67 -23.75
CA GLN A 421 -30.24 -6.61 -23.55
C GLN A 421 -30.64 -7.05 -22.15
N LYS A 422 -29.82 -7.86 -21.48
CA LYS A 422 -30.06 -8.36 -20.13
C LYS A 422 -28.85 -8.14 -19.24
N VAL A 423 -29.04 -7.44 -18.13
CA VAL A 423 -27.98 -7.23 -17.13
C VAL A 423 -28.38 -7.86 -15.81
N MET A 424 -27.47 -8.61 -15.19
CA MET A 424 -27.64 -9.09 -13.83
C MET A 424 -26.74 -8.30 -12.88
N ILE A 425 -27.34 -7.75 -11.83
CA ILE A 425 -26.65 -7.15 -10.70
C ILE A 425 -26.54 -8.22 -9.61
N VAL A 426 -25.32 -8.46 -9.16
CA VAL A 426 -25.01 -9.35 -8.04
C VAL A 426 -24.46 -8.47 -6.93
N ASP A 427 -25.29 -8.17 -5.93
CA ASP A 427 -24.92 -7.37 -4.78
C ASP A 427 -24.56 -8.26 -3.60
N LEU A 428 -23.29 -8.23 -3.22
CA LEU A 428 -22.73 -8.94 -2.07
C LEU A 428 -22.17 -7.97 -1.02
N ASP A 429 -22.61 -6.71 -1.05
CA ASP A 429 -22.42 -5.73 0.01
C ASP A 429 -23.22 -6.11 1.25
N ALA A 430 -22.75 -5.75 2.45
CA ALA A 430 -23.45 -6.10 3.68
C ALA A 430 -24.80 -5.39 3.79
N HIS A 431 -24.95 -4.21 3.18
CA HIS A 431 -26.16 -3.42 3.21
C HIS A 431 -27.09 -3.77 2.06
N GLN A 432 -28.40 -3.82 2.32
CA GLN A 432 -29.39 -3.99 1.26
C GLN A 432 -29.34 -2.79 0.31
N GLY A 433 -29.26 -3.02 -1.00
CA GLY A 433 -29.38 -1.94 -1.96
C GLY A 433 -30.76 -1.28 -1.94
N ASN A 434 -30.80 0.02 -2.24
CA ASN A 434 -32.07 0.75 -2.46
C ASN A 434 -32.01 1.82 -3.56
N GLY A 435 -30.90 1.90 -4.28
CA GLY A 435 -30.64 2.84 -5.34
C GLY A 435 -31.15 2.32 -6.68
N TYR A 436 -30.38 1.41 -7.28
CA TYR A 436 -30.73 0.82 -8.57
C TYR A 436 -31.96 -0.11 -8.47
N GLU A 437 -32.27 -0.65 -7.30
CA GLU A 437 -33.52 -1.37 -7.02
C GLU A 437 -34.73 -0.47 -7.30
N THR A 438 -34.66 0.78 -6.83
CA THR A 438 -35.71 1.77 -7.08
C THR A 438 -35.79 2.13 -8.56
N ASP A 439 -34.64 2.24 -9.23
CA ASP A 439 -34.59 2.64 -10.65
C ASP A 439 -35.06 1.53 -11.59
N PHE A 440 -34.88 0.25 -11.22
CA PHE A 440 -35.18 -0.91 -12.07
C PHE A 440 -36.33 -1.80 -11.58
N LYS A 441 -37.10 -1.37 -10.59
CA LYS A 441 -38.20 -2.15 -9.98
C LYS A 441 -39.13 -2.85 -10.98
N ASP A 442 -39.46 -2.17 -12.07
CA ASP A 442 -40.39 -2.66 -13.10
C ASP A 442 -39.67 -3.01 -14.43
N ASN A 443 -38.36 -3.28 -14.39
CA ASN A 443 -37.55 -3.56 -15.58
C ASN A 443 -37.13 -5.03 -15.65
N ASP A 444 -37.84 -5.81 -16.48
CA ASP A 444 -37.55 -7.24 -16.69
C ASP A 444 -36.20 -7.53 -17.37
N SER A 445 -35.55 -6.52 -17.94
CA SER A 445 -34.21 -6.62 -18.54
C SER A 445 -33.09 -6.50 -17.51
N VAL A 446 -33.42 -6.26 -16.23
CA VAL A 446 -32.47 -6.21 -15.13
C VAL A 446 -32.86 -7.23 -14.07
N TYR A 447 -31.90 -8.08 -13.69
CA TYR A 447 -32.07 -9.05 -12.60
C TYR A 447 -31.23 -8.63 -11.42
N ILE A 448 -31.83 -8.60 -10.22
CA ILE A 448 -31.12 -8.23 -9.00
C ILE A 448 -31.08 -9.44 -8.06
N MET A 449 -29.86 -9.85 -7.73
CA MET A 449 -29.56 -10.72 -6.60
C MET A 449 -28.87 -9.90 -5.52
N ASP A 450 -29.37 -9.98 -4.29
CA ASP A 450 -28.82 -9.21 -3.16
C ASP A 450 -28.69 -10.13 -1.94
N VAL A 451 -27.49 -10.18 -1.36
CA VAL A 451 -27.13 -10.96 -0.16
C VAL A 451 -26.66 -10.01 0.93
N TYR A 452 -27.56 -9.65 1.84
CA TYR A 452 -27.34 -8.55 2.79
C TYR A 452 -27.74 -8.92 4.23
N ASN A 453 -27.15 -8.23 5.20
CA ASN A 453 -27.54 -8.32 6.59
C ASN A 453 -28.90 -7.63 6.81
N LYS A 454 -29.94 -8.40 7.13
CA LYS A 454 -31.32 -7.90 7.21
C LYS A 454 -31.58 -6.92 8.36
N TRP A 455 -30.66 -6.83 9.32
CA TRP A 455 -30.83 -6.06 10.54
C TRP A 455 -30.29 -4.64 10.46
N ILE A 456 -29.51 -4.32 9.44
CA ILE A 456 -28.85 -3.03 9.28
C ILE A 456 -29.55 -2.16 8.22
N TYR A 457 -29.01 -0.97 7.98
CA TYR A 457 -29.51 -0.04 6.96
C TYR A 457 -29.64 -0.72 5.58
N PRO A 458 -30.60 -0.34 4.72
CA PRO A 458 -31.68 0.66 4.88
C PRO A 458 -33.04 0.14 5.38
N LYS A 459 -33.29 -1.17 5.37
CA LYS A 459 -34.62 -1.77 5.65
C LYS A 459 -35.74 -1.26 4.73
N ASP A 460 -35.42 -0.97 3.48
CA ASP A 460 -36.38 -0.41 2.52
C ASP A 460 -37.21 -1.52 1.86
N ALA A 461 -38.43 -1.75 2.35
CA ALA A 461 -39.32 -2.80 1.85
C ALA A 461 -39.74 -2.58 0.38
N SER A 462 -39.87 -1.32 -0.07
CA SER A 462 -40.27 -1.03 -1.45
C SER A 462 -39.16 -1.36 -2.44
N ALA A 463 -37.91 -1.09 -2.07
CA ALA A 463 -36.75 -1.49 -2.88
C ALA A 463 -36.60 -3.02 -2.93
N LYS A 464 -36.88 -3.73 -1.84
CA LYS A 464 -36.82 -5.20 -1.80
C LYS A 464 -37.72 -5.89 -2.82
N GLU A 465 -38.83 -5.27 -3.22
CA GLU A 465 -39.72 -5.81 -4.25
C GLU A 465 -39.03 -5.95 -5.63
N ALA A 466 -37.99 -5.16 -5.90
CA ALA A 466 -37.18 -5.27 -7.13
C ALA A 466 -36.16 -6.43 -7.08
N ILE A 467 -35.85 -6.93 -5.89
CA ILE A 467 -34.80 -7.94 -5.68
C ILE A 467 -35.38 -9.32 -5.98
N ARG A 468 -35.18 -9.80 -7.20
CA ARG A 468 -35.72 -11.10 -7.65
C ARG A 468 -35.11 -12.26 -6.86
N LYS A 469 -33.81 -12.19 -6.55
CA LYS A 469 -33.14 -13.15 -5.67
C LYS A 469 -32.73 -12.47 -4.36
N ASN A 470 -33.70 -12.32 -3.47
CA ASN A 470 -33.55 -11.68 -2.16
C ASN A 470 -33.04 -12.69 -1.10
N VAL A 471 -31.82 -12.50 -0.61
CA VAL A 471 -31.15 -13.43 0.31
C VAL A 471 -30.74 -12.71 1.60
N PRO A 472 -31.69 -12.48 2.54
CA PRO A 472 -31.39 -11.85 3.81
C PRO A 472 -30.61 -12.80 4.73
N ILE A 473 -29.50 -12.33 5.28
CA ILE A 473 -28.66 -13.05 6.25
C ILE A 473 -28.63 -12.38 7.62
N ASP A 474 -28.15 -13.11 8.62
CA ASP A 474 -28.10 -12.66 10.02
C ASP A 474 -26.74 -12.07 10.39
N PHE A 475 -26.72 -11.31 11.49
CA PHE A 475 -25.47 -10.81 12.08
C PHE A 475 -24.48 -11.95 12.30
N TYR A 476 -23.19 -11.61 12.19
CA TYR A 476 -22.08 -12.52 12.47
C TYR A 476 -22.04 -13.79 11.60
N THR A 477 -22.73 -13.80 10.46
CA THR A 477 -22.57 -14.86 9.46
C THR A 477 -21.09 -14.97 9.10
N ASP A 478 -20.52 -16.15 9.28
CA ASP A 478 -19.11 -16.47 9.05
C ASP A 478 -18.86 -16.98 7.62
N ASP A 479 -17.60 -17.31 7.31
CA ASP A 479 -17.19 -17.78 5.99
C ASP A 479 -17.97 -19.00 5.50
N GLU A 480 -18.11 -20.03 6.34
CA GLU A 480 -18.77 -21.28 5.93
C GLU A 480 -20.23 -21.02 5.59
N ASN A 481 -20.95 -20.32 6.47
CA ASN A 481 -22.36 -20.03 6.26
C ASN A 481 -22.55 -19.08 5.07
N TYR A 482 -21.76 -18.01 4.96
CA TYR A 482 -21.88 -17.06 3.86
C TYR A 482 -21.57 -17.70 2.50
N LEU A 483 -20.44 -18.39 2.39
CA LEU A 483 -20.05 -19.05 1.15
C LEU A 483 -20.99 -20.20 0.81
N SER A 484 -21.60 -20.87 1.80
CA SER A 484 -22.64 -21.85 1.53
C SER A 484 -23.88 -21.21 0.90
N ILE A 485 -24.30 -20.04 1.38
CA ILE A 485 -25.43 -19.27 0.85
C ILE A 485 -25.17 -18.82 -0.59
N VAL A 486 -23.96 -18.33 -0.87
CA VAL A 486 -23.61 -17.88 -2.22
C VAL A 486 -23.35 -19.06 -3.18
N LYS A 487 -22.57 -20.07 -2.76
CA LYS A 487 -22.11 -21.19 -3.59
C LYS A 487 -22.99 -22.44 -3.50
N LYS A 488 -23.17 -22.97 -2.28
CA LYS A 488 -23.66 -24.33 -2.01
C LYS A 488 -25.18 -24.46 -2.16
N TYR A 489 -25.94 -23.45 -1.74
CA TYR A 489 -27.39 -23.37 -1.93
C TYR A 489 -27.79 -22.87 -3.32
N ARG A 490 -26.83 -22.81 -4.25
CA ARG A 490 -27.02 -22.47 -5.67
C ARG A 490 -27.70 -21.13 -5.94
N ASN A 491 -27.79 -20.21 -4.96
CA ASN A 491 -28.51 -18.95 -5.17
C ASN A 491 -27.99 -18.19 -6.39
N PHE A 492 -26.67 -18.09 -6.55
CA PHE A 492 -26.08 -17.44 -7.71
C PHE A 492 -26.20 -18.28 -9.00
N ILE A 493 -25.96 -19.58 -8.91
CA ILE A 493 -26.01 -20.48 -10.07
C ILE A 493 -27.44 -20.58 -10.64
N ASP A 494 -28.44 -20.63 -9.78
CA ASP A 494 -29.85 -20.71 -10.17
C ASP A 494 -30.33 -19.37 -10.73
N ALA A 495 -29.92 -18.24 -10.15
CA ALA A 495 -30.17 -16.92 -10.74
C ALA A 495 -29.59 -16.82 -12.16
N LEU A 496 -28.33 -17.24 -12.36
CA LEU A 496 -27.70 -17.25 -13.68
C LEU A 496 -28.48 -18.11 -14.69
N LYS A 497 -28.97 -19.29 -14.28
CA LYS A 497 -29.79 -20.17 -15.13
C LYS A 497 -31.15 -19.58 -15.46
N GLU A 498 -31.79 -18.95 -14.48
CA GLU A 498 -33.11 -18.32 -14.62
C GLU A 498 -33.06 -17.17 -15.64
N PHE A 499 -32.03 -16.33 -15.56
CA PHE A 499 -32.01 -15.05 -16.28
C PHE A 499 -31.18 -15.05 -17.56
N SER A 500 -30.03 -15.75 -17.55
CA SER A 500 -29.02 -15.76 -18.62
C SER A 500 -28.62 -14.34 -19.08
N PRO A 501 -27.84 -13.59 -18.26
CA PRO A 501 -27.47 -12.22 -18.56
C PRO A 501 -26.39 -12.09 -19.65
N ASP A 502 -26.41 -10.97 -20.38
CA ASP A 502 -25.36 -10.59 -21.33
C ASP A 502 -24.17 -9.90 -20.61
N LEU A 503 -24.38 -9.39 -19.40
CA LEU A 503 -23.37 -8.73 -18.57
C LEU A 503 -23.69 -8.92 -17.09
N LEU A 504 -22.64 -9.14 -16.28
CA LEU A 504 -22.71 -9.09 -14.82
C LEU A 504 -22.15 -7.78 -14.29
N VAL A 505 -22.93 -7.10 -13.44
CA VAL A 505 -22.45 -6.03 -12.56
C VAL A 505 -22.34 -6.62 -11.16
N TYR A 506 -21.11 -6.85 -10.72
CA TYR A 506 -20.80 -7.43 -9.43
C TYR A 506 -20.41 -6.34 -8.43
N ASN A 507 -21.28 -6.07 -7.45
CA ASN A 507 -21.01 -5.17 -6.33
C ASN A 507 -20.38 -5.97 -5.18
N ALA A 508 -19.08 -5.82 -5.00
CA ALA A 508 -18.21 -6.70 -4.23
C ALA A 508 -17.87 -6.16 -2.84
N GLY A 509 -18.87 -5.66 -2.11
CA GLY A 509 -18.68 -4.94 -0.85
C GLY A 509 -17.82 -5.65 0.18
N THR A 510 -16.90 -4.91 0.78
CA THR A 510 -15.93 -5.45 1.76
C THR A 510 -16.30 -5.17 3.21
N ASP A 511 -17.44 -4.51 3.45
CA ASP A 511 -18.03 -4.31 4.77
C ASP A 511 -18.63 -5.59 5.38
N VAL A 512 -18.63 -6.69 4.64
CA VAL A 512 -18.89 -8.04 5.16
C VAL A 512 -17.76 -8.56 6.09
N LEU A 513 -16.61 -7.89 6.11
CA LEU A 513 -15.42 -8.25 6.87
C LEU A 513 -15.66 -8.22 8.38
N VAL A 514 -15.11 -9.22 9.08
CA VAL A 514 -15.09 -9.28 10.54
C VAL A 514 -14.54 -7.97 11.15
N GLY A 515 -15.31 -7.42 12.10
CA GLY A 515 -14.98 -6.18 12.79
C GLY A 515 -15.41 -4.91 12.04
N ASP A 516 -16.07 -5.01 10.89
CA ASP A 516 -16.62 -3.83 10.21
C ASP A 516 -17.78 -3.26 11.03
N ARG A 517 -17.74 -1.95 11.28
CA ARG A 517 -18.67 -1.27 12.19
C ARG A 517 -20.06 -1.06 11.60
N LEU A 518 -20.20 -1.13 10.27
CA LEU A 518 -21.45 -0.87 9.58
C LEU A 518 -22.09 -2.17 9.06
N GLY A 519 -21.30 -3.12 8.55
CA GLY A 519 -21.83 -4.35 7.96
C GLY A 519 -22.23 -5.46 8.95
N GLY A 520 -21.52 -5.61 10.08
CA GLY A 520 -21.92 -6.54 11.16
C GLY A 520 -21.89 -8.04 10.80
N LEU A 521 -21.12 -8.43 9.79
CA LEU A 521 -20.86 -9.83 9.44
C LEU A 521 -19.47 -10.27 9.96
N SER A 522 -19.14 -11.55 9.79
CA SER A 522 -17.93 -12.16 10.34
C SER A 522 -17.06 -12.84 9.29
N LEU A 523 -17.07 -12.37 8.04
CA LEU A 523 -16.20 -12.96 7.02
C LEU A 523 -14.74 -12.65 7.31
N THR A 524 -13.88 -13.63 7.08
CA THR A 524 -12.43 -13.40 7.07
C THR A 524 -12.00 -12.79 5.74
N GLU A 525 -10.76 -12.28 5.70
CA GLU A 525 -10.12 -11.90 4.44
C GLU A 525 -10.14 -13.03 3.41
N GLN A 526 -9.84 -14.27 3.84
CA GLN A 526 -9.88 -15.43 2.97
C GLN A 526 -11.30 -15.72 2.46
N GLY A 527 -12.32 -15.54 3.30
CA GLY A 527 -13.73 -15.67 2.91
C GLY A 527 -14.11 -14.72 1.78
N ILE A 528 -13.67 -13.46 1.85
CA ILE A 528 -13.89 -12.46 0.81
C ILE A 528 -13.16 -12.83 -0.49
N ILE A 529 -11.89 -13.23 -0.41
CA ILE A 529 -11.10 -13.65 -1.58
C ILE A 529 -11.79 -14.85 -2.28
N VAL A 530 -12.24 -15.83 -1.51
CA VAL A 530 -12.90 -17.04 -2.01
C VAL A 530 -14.31 -16.75 -2.56
N ARG A 531 -14.99 -15.71 -2.07
CA ARG A 531 -16.25 -15.20 -2.61
C ARG A 531 -16.02 -14.59 -3.99
N ASP A 532 -15.10 -13.65 -4.10
CA ASP A 532 -14.81 -12.92 -5.33
C ASP A 532 -14.31 -13.87 -6.44
N GLU A 533 -13.41 -14.79 -6.08
CA GLU A 533 -12.94 -15.88 -6.95
C GLU A 533 -14.10 -16.66 -7.56
N PHE A 534 -15.05 -17.07 -6.73
CA PHE A 534 -16.17 -17.87 -7.20
C PHE A 534 -17.06 -17.11 -8.18
N VAL A 535 -17.34 -15.83 -7.92
CA VAL A 535 -18.16 -15.01 -8.82
C VAL A 535 -17.47 -14.91 -10.19
N PHE A 536 -16.17 -14.61 -10.22
CA PHE A 536 -15.39 -14.56 -11.46
C PHE A 536 -15.32 -15.92 -12.16
N GLN A 537 -15.08 -17.02 -11.44
CA GLN A 537 -15.08 -18.37 -12.02
C GLN A 537 -16.41 -18.69 -12.72
N GLN A 538 -17.56 -18.33 -12.12
CA GLN A 538 -18.86 -18.59 -12.73
C GLN A 538 -19.13 -17.71 -13.96
N ALA A 539 -18.70 -16.44 -13.92
CA ALA A 539 -18.82 -15.51 -15.05
C ALA A 539 -17.97 -15.96 -16.24
N ILE A 540 -16.66 -16.19 -16.01
CA ILE A 540 -15.70 -16.57 -17.04
C ILE A 540 -16.03 -17.94 -17.65
N SER A 541 -16.39 -18.94 -16.83
CA SER A 541 -16.78 -20.28 -17.35
C SER A 541 -18.02 -20.24 -18.26
N ARG A 542 -18.87 -19.22 -18.12
CA ARG A 542 -20.06 -19.00 -18.96
C ARG A 542 -19.84 -17.96 -20.05
N LYS A 543 -18.63 -17.40 -20.16
CA LYS A 543 -18.30 -16.31 -21.09
C LYS A 543 -19.22 -15.09 -20.93
N ILE A 544 -19.63 -14.80 -19.70
CA ILE A 544 -20.42 -13.61 -19.39
C ILE A 544 -19.44 -12.50 -18.99
N PRO A 545 -19.39 -11.37 -19.71
CA PRO A 545 -18.57 -10.24 -19.31
C PRO A 545 -18.95 -9.72 -17.91
N ILE A 546 -17.94 -9.39 -17.10
CA ILE A 546 -18.12 -8.98 -15.70
C ILE A 546 -17.51 -7.62 -15.39
N VAL A 547 -18.27 -6.77 -14.71
CA VAL A 547 -17.80 -5.52 -14.10
C VAL A 547 -17.78 -5.72 -12.59
N MET A 548 -16.61 -5.62 -11.95
CA MET A 548 -16.52 -5.61 -10.49
C MET A 548 -16.45 -4.17 -9.98
N LEU A 549 -17.30 -3.85 -9.02
CA LEU A 549 -17.32 -2.58 -8.29
C LEU A 549 -17.04 -2.93 -6.82
N THR A 550 -16.04 -2.29 -6.19
CA THR A 550 -15.52 -2.84 -4.93
C THR A 550 -16.40 -2.57 -3.71
N SER A 551 -17.16 -1.46 -3.69
CA SER A 551 -18.09 -0.98 -2.64
C SER A 551 -17.74 -1.22 -1.15
N GLY A 552 -18.43 -0.49 -0.26
CA GLY A 552 -18.32 -0.70 1.18
C GLY A 552 -16.88 -0.73 1.74
N GLY A 553 -16.76 -1.26 2.95
CA GLY A 553 -15.50 -1.46 3.66
C GLY A 553 -15.01 -0.22 4.40
N TYR A 554 -15.11 -0.28 5.73
CA TYR A 554 -14.87 0.87 6.60
C TYR A 554 -13.67 0.65 7.53
N GLN A 555 -12.74 -0.23 7.14
CA GLN A 555 -11.52 -0.56 7.87
C GLN A 555 -10.28 -0.20 7.05
N LYS A 556 -9.18 0.20 7.73
CA LYS A 556 -7.90 0.52 7.04
C LYS A 556 -7.38 -0.64 6.21
N LYS A 557 -7.53 -1.88 6.70
CA LYS A 557 -7.09 -3.11 6.01
C LYS A 557 -7.90 -3.46 4.76
N THR A 558 -9.06 -2.85 4.53
CA THR A 558 -9.91 -3.13 3.36
C THR A 558 -9.17 -2.97 2.04
N ALA A 559 -8.36 -1.90 1.90
CA ALA A 559 -7.61 -1.66 0.68
C ALA A 559 -6.64 -2.81 0.35
N ARG A 560 -6.02 -3.41 1.37
CA ARG A 560 -5.13 -4.56 1.23
C ARG A 560 -5.89 -5.82 0.83
N ILE A 561 -7.07 -6.04 1.41
CA ILE A 561 -7.93 -7.19 1.08
C ILE A 561 -8.41 -7.12 -0.38
N ILE A 562 -8.85 -5.94 -0.83
CA ILE A 562 -9.21 -5.70 -2.24
C ILE A 562 -8.01 -6.03 -3.14
N ALA A 563 -6.82 -5.54 -2.79
CA ALA A 563 -5.60 -5.83 -3.54
C ALA A 563 -5.30 -7.34 -3.57
N ASN A 564 -5.42 -8.04 -2.44
CA ASN A 564 -5.20 -9.48 -2.33
C ASN A 564 -6.24 -10.31 -3.10
N SER A 565 -7.50 -9.87 -3.14
CA SER A 565 -8.55 -10.47 -3.97
C SER A 565 -8.21 -10.35 -5.46
N ILE A 566 -7.83 -9.16 -5.92
CA ILE A 566 -7.41 -8.92 -7.30
C ILE A 566 -6.15 -9.75 -7.65
N LEU A 567 -5.19 -9.85 -6.72
CA LEU A 567 -4.01 -10.72 -6.82
C LEU A 567 -4.43 -12.19 -7.04
N ASN A 568 -5.32 -12.71 -6.19
CA ASN A 568 -5.81 -14.09 -6.33
C ASN A 568 -6.50 -14.33 -7.68
N LEU A 569 -7.36 -13.42 -8.13
CA LEU A 569 -8.00 -13.52 -9.44
C LEU A 569 -6.98 -13.57 -10.59
N TYR A 570 -5.92 -12.78 -10.49
CA TYR A 570 -4.86 -12.74 -11.48
C TYR A 570 -4.03 -14.02 -11.46
N GLU A 571 -3.62 -14.51 -10.29
CA GLU A 571 -2.83 -15.74 -10.15
C GLU A 571 -3.57 -16.98 -10.65
N LEU A 572 -4.89 -17.00 -10.52
CA LEU A 572 -5.76 -18.05 -11.07
C LEU A 572 -6.06 -17.88 -12.57
N GLY A 573 -5.56 -16.81 -13.19
CA GLY A 573 -5.76 -16.49 -14.59
C GLY A 573 -7.19 -16.09 -14.97
N LEU A 574 -8.01 -15.71 -13.99
CA LEU A 574 -9.39 -15.28 -14.22
C LEU A 574 -9.47 -13.86 -14.80
N ILE A 575 -8.40 -13.07 -14.62
CA ILE A 575 -8.26 -11.70 -15.14
C ILE A 575 -6.96 -11.48 -15.94
N HIS A 576 -6.41 -12.51 -16.57
CA HIS A 576 -5.27 -12.32 -17.49
C HIS A 576 -5.67 -11.54 -18.76
N ASN A 577 -4.66 -10.96 -19.43
CA ASN A 577 -4.80 -10.22 -20.68
C ASN A 577 -5.76 -10.97 -21.61
N SER A 578 -6.85 -10.28 -21.95
CA SER A 578 -7.89 -10.66 -22.89
C SER A 578 -7.38 -11.65 -23.93
N GLN A 579 -8.02 -12.81 -23.99
CA GLN A 579 -7.99 -13.71 -25.14
C GLN A 579 -7.87 -12.89 -26.43
N GLU A 580 -6.95 -13.28 -27.32
CA GLU A 580 -6.88 -12.75 -28.68
C GLU A 580 -8.22 -13.02 -29.38
N TYR A 581 -9.18 -12.10 -29.22
CA TYR A 581 -10.35 -12.04 -30.08
C TYR A 581 -9.93 -11.24 -31.31
N TYR A 582 -9.55 -11.98 -32.36
CA TYR A 582 -9.51 -11.45 -33.71
C TYR A 582 -10.94 -11.08 -34.13
N PHE A 583 -11.16 -9.80 -34.46
CA PHE A 583 -12.22 -9.39 -35.37
C PHE A 583 -11.59 -8.79 -36.61
#